data_AF-A0A957JL34-F1
#
_entry.id   AF-A0A957JL34-F1
#
_cell.length_a   1.000
_cell.length_b   1.000
_cell.length_c   1.000
_cell.angle_alpha   90.00
_cell.angle_beta   90.00
_cell.angle_gamma   90.00
#
_symmetry.space_group_name_H-M   'P 1'
#
loop_
_entity.id
_entity.type
_entity.pdbx_description
1 polymer ?
#
loop_
_entity_poly.entity_id
_entity_poly.type
_entity_poly.pdbx_seq_one_letter_code
_entity_poly.pdbx_strand_id
1 'polypeptide(L)'
;LYLFYNQLTSLPPEISNLTYLFSLSLDHNQLSDLPAELGSLPRLYGLHLADNPLTGPIPALLTGLQNLRVLTFYRTDWCVPDDPVILAWLEGLSIVTGTGRVCGLPAGAFTGIVLDPQQQPLGGVEVALYQPLGNNLIGVTYTAGDGHYRFTDLGAGIEFRVHFADPAGAFTPEDFDDKPPWDIHTPVTVTLGMTRTGIDASLAAVAPPTILVHSDTGVVTANLWTGDVTINMANATFSDITVTRTVTCGGGTPPELVVLDKGTASGASSTYTMTTTGNDLYSATIPAGDQNEDAWLTIWVTCSGTTSPINVGDINLYDPIGHIKDRATGQPITGATVQLYYVPGWVPRTSLLDTRPDTCESDRSRPPGAPWSQPAPVGKGVLAFAYQSNPFLVPDVPQVLTDPAGQFGWDLSAACWFVKVTAPGYAPLVGPVFGVLSPITDLDLALLRPTDATLVPLIRR
;
A
#
# COMPACT_ATOMS: atom_id res chain seq x y z
N LEU A 1 -17.30 4.41 21.93
CA LEU A 1 -16.06 4.99 22.49
C LEU A 1 -14.90 4.25 21.87
N TYR A 2 -14.09 4.94 21.08
CA TYR A 2 -12.99 4.35 20.33
C TYR A 2 -11.67 4.80 20.94
N LEU A 3 -10.96 3.87 21.57
CA LEU A 3 -9.69 4.09 22.26
C LEU A 3 -8.60 3.12 21.78
N PHE A 4 -8.80 2.52 20.62
CA PHE A 4 -7.87 1.55 20.05
C PHE A 4 -6.56 2.23 19.58
N TYR A 5 -5.45 1.48 19.49
CA TYR A 5 -4.08 1.99 19.21
C TYR A 5 -3.61 3.07 20.20
N ASN A 6 -3.67 2.76 21.49
CA ASN A 6 -3.15 3.62 22.55
C ASN A 6 -2.21 2.83 23.49
N GLN A 7 -1.75 3.47 24.56
CA GLN A 7 -0.90 2.86 25.59
C GLN A 7 -1.65 2.75 26.93
N LEU A 8 -2.96 2.52 26.90
CA LEU A 8 -3.76 2.42 28.12
C LEU A 8 -3.39 1.16 28.88
N THR A 9 -3.02 1.32 30.15
CA THR A 9 -2.69 0.19 31.04
C THR A 9 -3.86 -0.25 31.91
N SER A 10 -4.87 0.61 32.08
CA SER A 10 -6.08 0.30 32.86
C SER A 10 -7.26 1.17 32.41
N LEU A 11 -8.47 0.81 32.86
CA LEU A 11 -9.67 1.62 32.73
C LEU A 11 -10.17 2.07 34.09
N PRO A 12 -10.67 3.31 34.21
CA PRO A 12 -11.27 3.80 35.46
C PRO A 12 -12.62 3.11 35.72
N PRO A 13 -13.01 2.87 37.00
CA PRO A 13 -14.31 2.31 37.34
C PRO A 13 -15.49 3.20 36.88
N GLU A 14 -15.24 4.51 36.72
CA GLU A 14 -16.19 5.49 36.21
C GLU A 14 -16.61 5.23 34.75
N ILE A 15 -15.97 4.29 34.04
CA ILE A 15 -16.43 3.84 32.72
C ILE A 15 -17.91 3.40 32.75
N SER A 16 -18.38 2.88 33.90
CA SER A 16 -19.77 2.49 34.13
C SER A 16 -20.77 3.66 34.08
N ASN A 17 -20.32 4.90 34.25
CA ASN A 17 -21.17 6.08 34.14
C ASN A 17 -21.62 6.36 32.69
N LEU A 18 -20.98 5.73 31.70
CA LEU A 18 -21.36 5.84 30.30
C LEU A 18 -22.57 4.94 29.98
N THR A 19 -23.71 5.22 30.62
CA THR A 19 -24.93 4.38 30.56
C THR A 19 -25.54 4.23 29.15
N TYR A 20 -25.18 5.11 28.22
CA TYR A 20 -25.58 5.06 26.81
C TYR A 20 -24.51 4.47 25.88
N LEU A 21 -23.39 3.98 26.43
CA LEU A 21 -22.30 3.43 25.65
C LEU A 21 -22.75 2.16 24.92
N PHE A 22 -22.75 2.23 23.59
CA PHE A 22 -23.18 1.13 22.73
C PHE A 22 -22.01 0.26 22.26
N SER A 23 -20.85 0.84 21.98
CA SER A 23 -19.65 0.10 21.59
C SER A 23 -18.42 0.68 22.27
N LEU A 24 -17.54 -0.20 22.75
CA LEU A 24 -16.27 0.13 23.38
C LEU A 24 -15.15 -0.63 22.66
N SER A 25 -14.31 0.12 21.94
CA SER A 25 -13.13 -0.43 21.25
C SER A 25 -11.86 -0.05 21.99
N LEU A 26 -11.14 -1.06 22.47
CA LEU A 26 -9.92 -0.97 23.28
C LEU A 26 -8.77 -1.76 22.66
N ASP A 27 -8.90 -2.17 21.40
CA ASP A 27 -7.89 -2.99 20.73
C ASP A 27 -6.53 -2.29 20.70
N HIS A 28 -5.43 -3.05 20.71
CA HIS A 28 -4.06 -2.51 20.67
C HIS A 28 -3.79 -1.50 21.80
N ASN A 29 -3.85 -2.00 23.03
CA ASN A 29 -3.51 -1.28 24.26
C ASN A 29 -2.64 -2.16 25.16
N GLN A 30 -2.42 -1.74 26.41
CA GLN A 30 -1.60 -2.45 27.40
C GLN A 30 -2.44 -2.89 28.60
N LEU A 31 -3.74 -3.16 28.40
CA LEU A 31 -4.65 -3.55 29.47
C LEU A 31 -4.31 -4.96 29.96
N SER A 32 -3.98 -5.08 31.25
CA SER A 32 -3.79 -6.38 31.90
C SER A 32 -5.04 -6.88 32.65
N ASP A 33 -6.02 -6.01 32.88
CA ASP A 33 -7.29 -6.32 33.56
C ASP A 33 -8.39 -5.31 33.18
N LEU A 34 -9.63 -5.61 33.56
CA LEU A 34 -10.81 -4.76 33.37
C LEU A 34 -11.48 -4.43 34.71
N PRO A 35 -11.96 -3.20 34.93
CA PRO A 35 -12.68 -2.85 36.16
C PRO A 35 -13.99 -3.64 36.26
N ALA A 36 -14.33 -4.09 37.48
CA ALA A 36 -15.56 -4.85 37.74
C ALA A 36 -16.82 -4.11 37.29
N GLU A 37 -16.79 -2.78 37.38
CA GLU A 37 -17.84 -1.86 36.99
C GLU A 37 -18.15 -1.92 35.49
N LEU A 38 -17.22 -2.38 34.64
CA LEU A 38 -17.48 -2.58 33.22
C LEU A 38 -18.69 -3.48 33.00
N GLY A 39 -18.84 -4.53 33.82
CA GLY A 39 -19.95 -5.48 33.78
C GLY A 39 -21.33 -4.88 34.05
N SER A 40 -21.40 -3.61 34.46
CA SER A 40 -22.67 -2.91 34.77
C SER A 40 -23.21 -2.05 33.62
N LEU A 41 -22.51 -1.98 32.48
CA LEU A 41 -22.93 -1.14 31.35
C LEU A 41 -24.21 -1.68 30.70
N PRO A 42 -25.35 -0.97 30.82
CA PRO A 42 -26.66 -1.55 30.52
C PRO A 42 -26.94 -1.64 29.02
N ARG A 43 -26.18 -0.95 28.17
CA ARG A 43 -26.41 -0.85 26.71
C ARG A 43 -25.24 -1.28 25.85
N LEU A 44 -24.16 -1.77 26.47
CA LEU A 44 -22.98 -2.16 25.72
C LEU A 44 -23.31 -3.35 24.82
N TYR A 45 -23.19 -3.14 23.52
CA TYR A 45 -23.47 -4.10 22.47
C TYR A 45 -22.19 -4.72 21.90
N GLY A 46 -21.14 -3.92 21.74
CA GLY A 46 -19.83 -4.36 21.25
C GLY A 46 -18.70 -4.05 22.22
N LEU A 47 -17.85 -5.05 22.49
CA LEU A 47 -16.64 -4.94 23.28
C LEU A 47 -15.46 -5.53 22.51
N HIS A 48 -14.47 -4.69 22.21
CA HIS A 48 -13.28 -5.07 21.44
C HIS A 48 -12.03 -4.88 22.29
N LEU A 49 -11.30 -5.98 22.52
CA LEU A 49 -10.21 -6.11 23.49
C LEU A 49 -8.98 -6.79 22.89
N ALA A 50 -8.93 -6.97 21.57
CA ALA A 50 -7.82 -7.65 20.93
C ALA A 50 -6.50 -6.94 21.21
N ASP A 51 -5.38 -7.65 21.16
CA ASP A 51 -4.04 -7.04 21.31
C ASP A 51 -3.88 -6.29 22.63
N ASN A 52 -4.22 -6.97 23.71
CA ASN A 52 -3.97 -6.53 25.07
C ASN A 52 -3.34 -7.69 25.86
N PRO A 53 -2.45 -7.42 26.83
CA PRO A 53 -1.83 -8.42 27.69
C PRO A 53 -2.80 -8.95 28.77
N LEU A 54 -4.06 -9.22 28.38
CA LEU A 54 -5.07 -9.82 29.23
C LEU A 54 -4.75 -11.30 29.44
N THR A 55 -4.62 -11.74 30.69
CA THR A 55 -4.21 -13.11 31.03
C THR A 55 -5.25 -13.82 31.92
N GLY A 56 -5.18 -15.15 32.01
CA GLY A 56 -6.04 -15.93 32.89
C GLY A 56 -7.43 -16.24 32.31
N PRO A 57 -8.39 -16.70 33.13
CA PRO A 57 -9.74 -16.98 32.67
C PRO A 57 -10.49 -15.71 32.30
N ILE A 58 -11.36 -15.78 31.30
CA ILE A 58 -12.35 -14.72 31.03
C ILE A 58 -13.09 -14.40 32.36
N PRO A 59 -13.10 -13.14 32.82
CA PRO A 59 -13.64 -12.82 34.14
C PRO A 59 -15.17 -12.84 34.14
N ALA A 60 -15.76 -13.40 35.21
CA ALA A 60 -17.21 -13.49 35.38
C ALA A 60 -17.93 -12.12 35.35
N LEU A 61 -17.22 -11.01 35.62
CA LEU A 61 -17.77 -9.65 35.53
C LEU A 61 -18.42 -9.38 34.16
N LEU A 62 -17.89 -9.95 33.07
CA LEU A 62 -18.40 -9.71 31.72
C LEU A 62 -19.79 -10.32 31.50
N THR A 63 -20.16 -11.34 32.29
CA THR A 63 -21.51 -11.94 32.24
C THR A 63 -22.61 -10.95 32.67
N GLY A 64 -22.25 -9.85 33.36
CA GLY A 64 -23.16 -8.74 33.68
C GLY A 64 -23.60 -7.90 32.48
N LEU A 65 -22.89 -7.99 31.35
CA LEU A 65 -23.19 -7.26 30.12
C LEU A 65 -24.35 -7.92 29.34
N GLN A 66 -25.58 -7.74 29.82
CA GLN A 66 -26.78 -8.42 29.30
C GLN A 66 -27.11 -8.11 27.82
N ASN A 67 -26.68 -6.96 27.31
CA ASN A 67 -26.94 -6.52 25.94
C ASN A 67 -25.75 -6.74 24.99
N LEU A 68 -24.65 -7.34 25.46
CA LEU A 68 -23.51 -7.61 24.61
C LEU A 68 -23.88 -8.63 23.54
N ARG A 69 -23.44 -8.38 22.31
CA ARG A 69 -23.62 -9.29 21.17
C ARG A 69 -22.33 -9.52 20.40
N VAL A 70 -21.37 -8.59 20.50
CA VAL A 70 -20.07 -8.68 19.82
C VAL A 70 -18.96 -8.63 20.86
N LEU A 71 -18.14 -9.67 20.91
CA LEU A 71 -16.95 -9.74 21.75
C LEU A 71 -15.75 -10.17 20.93
N THR A 72 -14.70 -9.36 20.92
CA THR A 72 -13.42 -9.72 20.28
C THR A 72 -12.29 -9.61 21.29
N PHE A 73 -11.49 -10.65 21.44
CA PHE A 73 -10.39 -10.76 22.41
C PHE A 73 -9.26 -11.66 21.91
N TYR A 74 -9.12 -11.82 20.60
CA TYR A 74 -7.99 -12.51 19.99
C TYR A 74 -6.67 -11.80 20.29
N ARG A 75 -5.53 -12.51 20.17
CA ARG A 75 -4.20 -11.98 20.54
C ARG A 75 -4.16 -11.46 21.99
N THR A 76 -4.81 -12.19 22.88
CA THR A 76 -4.68 -12.07 24.34
C THR A 76 -4.28 -13.45 24.90
N ASP A 77 -3.95 -13.53 26.19
CA ASP A 77 -3.73 -14.80 26.90
C ASP A 77 -4.97 -15.25 27.70
N TRP A 78 -6.14 -14.65 27.43
CA TRP A 78 -7.38 -15.12 28.01
C TRP A 78 -7.72 -16.54 27.55
N CYS A 79 -8.22 -17.34 28.48
CA CYS A 79 -8.76 -18.67 28.22
C CYS A 79 -10.23 -18.74 28.65
N VAL A 80 -11.02 -19.57 27.96
CA VAL A 80 -12.40 -19.87 28.33
C VAL A 80 -12.37 -20.86 29.51
N PRO A 81 -12.86 -20.49 30.69
CA PRO A 81 -12.94 -21.41 31.82
C PRO A 81 -14.07 -22.43 31.62
N ASP A 82 -13.95 -23.59 32.27
CA ASP A 82 -15.05 -24.55 32.44
C ASP A 82 -16.03 -24.04 33.51
N ASP A 83 -16.67 -22.89 33.22
CA ASP A 83 -17.68 -22.26 34.06
C ASP A 83 -19.00 -22.20 33.27
N PRO A 84 -20.07 -22.87 33.75
CA PRO A 84 -21.32 -22.97 33.00
C PRO A 84 -22.01 -21.62 32.77
N VAL A 85 -21.78 -20.62 33.64
CA VAL A 85 -22.35 -19.28 33.48
C VAL A 85 -21.64 -18.54 32.35
N ILE A 86 -20.30 -18.62 32.31
CA ILE A 86 -19.51 -17.99 31.24
C ILE A 86 -19.75 -18.68 29.90
N LEU A 87 -19.83 -20.02 29.87
CA LEU A 87 -20.11 -20.78 28.66
C LEU A 87 -21.48 -20.43 28.08
N ALA A 88 -22.54 -20.45 28.90
CA ALA A 88 -23.89 -20.07 28.46
C ALA A 88 -23.96 -18.59 28.00
N TRP A 89 -23.20 -17.71 28.65
CA TRP A 89 -23.10 -16.32 28.23
C TRP A 89 -22.41 -16.17 26.87
N LEU A 90 -21.29 -16.85 26.64
CA LEU A 90 -20.57 -16.84 25.36
C LEU A 90 -21.45 -17.39 24.22
N GLU A 91 -22.21 -18.46 24.45
CA GLU A 91 -23.17 -19.02 23.49
C GLU A 91 -24.30 -18.03 23.12
N GLY A 92 -24.63 -17.09 24.02
CA GLY A 92 -25.62 -16.05 23.79
C GLY A 92 -25.14 -14.87 22.93
N LEU A 93 -23.85 -14.79 22.61
CA LEU A 93 -23.27 -13.72 21.79
C LEU A 93 -23.46 -14.03 20.29
N SER A 94 -23.70 -12.99 19.50
CA SER A 94 -23.88 -13.13 18.05
C SER A 94 -22.56 -13.28 17.31
N ILE A 95 -21.51 -12.61 17.78
CA ILE A 95 -20.17 -12.63 17.20
C ILE A 95 -19.16 -12.74 18.34
N VAL A 96 -18.38 -13.82 18.34
CA VAL A 96 -17.26 -14.02 19.27
C VAL A 96 -16.02 -14.34 18.47
N THR A 97 -14.99 -13.50 18.61
CA THR A 97 -13.67 -13.75 18.02
C THR A 97 -12.64 -13.78 19.14
N GLY A 98 -12.39 -14.98 19.65
CA GLY A 98 -11.55 -15.21 20.83
C GLY A 98 -10.17 -15.79 20.50
N THR A 99 -9.49 -16.25 21.55
CA THR A 99 -8.19 -16.93 21.49
C THR A 99 -8.30 -18.42 21.19
N GLY A 100 -9.50 -19.01 21.32
CA GLY A 100 -9.76 -20.46 21.19
C GLY A 100 -9.14 -21.30 22.32
N ARG A 101 -8.57 -20.65 23.35
CA ARG A 101 -7.95 -21.34 24.49
C ARG A 101 -9.00 -21.77 25.51
N VAL A 102 -8.81 -22.93 26.11
CA VAL A 102 -9.61 -23.43 27.25
C VAL A 102 -8.71 -23.51 28.47
N CYS A 103 -9.17 -22.99 29.60
CA CYS A 103 -8.35 -22.92 30.80
C CYS A 103 -7.99 -24.31 31.31
N GLY A 104 -6.72 -24.49 31.69
CA GLY A 104 -6.22 -25.78 32.17
C GLY A 104 -5.95 -26.82 31.07
N LEU A 105 -6.28 -26.53 29.81
CA LEU A 105 -5.88 -27.36 28.68
C LEU A 105 -4.64 -26.78 27.99
N PRO A 106 -3.66 -27.62 27.61
CA PRO A 106 -2.54 -27.16 26.80
C PRO A 106 -3.05 -26.67 25.45
N ALA A 107 -2.41 -25.64 24.94
CA ALA A 107 -2.73 -25.11 23.62
C ALA A 107 -2.47 -26.14 22.52
N GLY A 108 -3.21 -26.01 21.41
CA GLY A 108 -2.94 -26.74 20.19
C GLY A 108 -1.68 -26.23 19.50
N ALA A 109 -1.19 -27.03 18.56
CA ALA A 109 -0.08 -26.69 17.70
C ALA A 109 -0.31 -27.25 16.30
N PHE A 110 0.38 -26.71 15.30
CA PHE A 110 0.56 -27.42 14.04
C PHE A 110 1.98 -27.26 13.51
N THR A 111 2.34 -28.17 12.60
CA THR A 111 3.66 -28.25 11.98
C THR A 111 3.53 -28.77 10.56
N GLY A 112 4.52 -28.43 9.75
CA GLY A 112 4.66 -28.95 8.40
C GLY A 112 6.10 -28.84 7.92
N ILE A 113 6.29 -29.17 6.65
CA ILE A 113 7.54 -29.04 5.91
C ILE A 113 7.32 -28.21 4.65
N VAL A 114 8.29 -27.38 4.29
CA VAL A 114 8.32 -26.67 3.01
C VAL A 114 9.39 -27.28 2.12
N LEU A 115 9.00 -27.63 0.90
CA LEU A 115 9.85 -28.28 -0.09
C LEU A 115 9.97 -27.44 -1.37
N ASP A 116 11.00 -27.70 -2.16
CA ASP A 116 11.16 -27.18 -3.52
C ASP A 116 10.49 -28.11 -4.57
N PRO A 117 10.46 -27.74 -5.86
CA PRO A 117 9.86 -28.57 -6.91
C PRO A 117 10.59 -29.90 -7.14
N GLN A 118 11.82 -30.04 -6.63
CA GLN A 118 12.62 -31.26 -6.65
C GLN A 118 12.51 -32.06 -5.33
N GLN A 119 11.54 -31.71 -4.47
CA GLN A 119 11.26 -32.35 -3.18
C GLN A 119 12.42 -32.27 -2.19
N GLN A 120 13.25 -31.21 -2.28
CA GLN A 120 14.27 -30.90 -1.28
C GLN A 120 13.73 -29.91 -0.24
N PRO A 121 14.10 -30.05 1.04
CA PRO A 121 13.65 -29.14 2.09
C PRO A 121 14.19 -27.72 1.91
N LEU A 122 13.33 -26.73 2.11
CA LEU A 122 13.66 -25.31 2.01
C LEU A 122 13.79 -24.67 3.38
N GLY A 123 15.00 -24.25 3.75
CA GLY A 123 15.27 -23.51 4.98
C GLY A 123 15.18 -22.00 4.81
N GLY A 124 14.72 -21.30 5.85
CA GLY A 124 14.60 -19.84 5.84
C GLY A 124 13.35 -19.29 5.14
N VAL A 125 12.39 -20.16 4.79
CA VAL A 125 11.09 -19.74 4.26
C VAL A 125 10.28 -19.15 5.40
N GLU A 126 9.71 -17.96 5.18
CA GLU A 126 8.76 -17.33 6.08
C GLU A 126 7.42 -18.07 6.04
N VAL A 127 6.92 -18.44 7.22
CA VAL A 127 5.57 -18.99 7.37
C VAL A 127 4.76 -18.06 8.24
N ALA A 128 3.73 -17.45 7.65
CA ALA A 128 2.86 -16.48 8.30
C ALA A 128 1.48 -17.08 8.60
N LEU A 129 0.98 -16.82 9.80
CA LEU A 129 -0.31 -17.29 10.27
C LEU A 129 -1.30 -16.12 10.33
N TYR A 130 -2.45 -16.26 9.68
CA TYR A 130 -3.49 -15.24 9.58
C TYR A 130 -4.82 -15.72 10.18
N GLN A 131 -5.66 -14.74 10.56
CA GLN A 131 -7.04 -14.96 10.98
C GLN A 131 -7.94 -15.43 9.81
N PRO A 132 -9.06 -16.13 10.09
CA PRO A 132 -9.90 -16.73 9.05
C PRO A 132 -10.66 -15.71 8.17
N LEU A 133 -10.94 -14.51 8.71
CA LEU A 133 -11.69 -13.47 8.01
C LEU A 133 -10.91 -12.14 8.04
N GLY A 134 -9.71 -12.13 7.44
CA GLY A 134 -8.93 -10.92 7.19
C GLY A 134 -7.43 -11.15 7.00
N ASN A 135 -6.71 -10.10 6.61
CA ASN A 135 -5.25 -10.11 6.47
C ASN A 135 -4.53 -9.83 7.79
N ASN A 136 -5.20 -10.08 8.92
CA ASN A 136 -4.64 -9.82 10.24
C ASN A 136 -3.65 -10.91 10.62
N LEU A 137 -2.38 -10.53 10.65
CA LEU A 137 -1.26 -11.39 11.00
C LEU A 137 -1.31 -11.75 12.50
N ILE A 138 -1.34 -13.06 12.78
CA ILE A 138 -1.30 -13.64 14.13
C ILE A 138 0.15 -13.85 14.55
N GLY A 139 0.98 -14.37 13.66
CA GLY A 139 2.38 -14.65 13.95
C GLY A 139 3.14 -15.11 12.73
N VAL A 140 4.47 -15.02 12.83
CA VAL A 140 5.41 -15.43 11.79
C VAL A 140 6.44 -16.35 12.41
N THR A 141 6.82 -17.39 11.68
CA THR A 141 7.96 -18.25 11.98
C THR A 141 8.75 -18.49 10.70
N TYR A 142 9.91 -19.12 10.81
CA TYR A 142 10.75 -19.47 9.66
C TYR A 142 11.04 -20.96 9.66
N THR A 143 11.12 -21.57 8.48
CA THR A 143 11.55 -22.97 8.35
C THR A 143 12.99 -23.13 8.79
N ALA A 144 13.27 -24.19 9.54
CA ALA A 144 14.63 -24.61 9.86
C ALA A 144 15.34 -25.16 8.60
N GLY A 145 16.65 -25.44 8.69
CA GLY A 145 17.43 -25.92 7.54
C GLY A 145 16.97 -27.28 6.97
N ASP A 146 16.12 -28.01 7.68
CA ASP A 146 15.47 -29.24 7.25
C ASP A 146 14.05 -29.01 6.69
N GLY A 147 13.65 -27.76 6.46
CA GLY A 147 12.36 -27.37 5.88
C GLY A 147 11.21 -27.34 6.88
N HIS A 148 11.42 -27.79 8.12
CA HIS A 148 10.34 -27.88 9.10
C HIS A 148 10.06 -26.56 9.81
N TYR A 149 8.79 -26.35 10.13
CA TYR A 149 8.33 -25.21 10.92
C TYR A 149 7.23 -25.63 11.91
N ARG A 150 6.95 -24.78 12.89
CA ARG A 150 5.96 -25.06 13.93
C ARG A 150 5.31 -23.79 14.47
N PHE A 151 3.99 -23.84 14.67
CA PHE A 151 3.25 -22.90 15.50
C PHE A 151 2.76 -23.60 16.77
N THR A 152 2.95 -22.94 17.91
CA THR A 152 2.44 -23.36 19.22
C THR A 152 1.40 -22.38 19.74
N ASP A 153 0.82 -22.69 20.90
CA ASP A 153 0.02 -21.73 21.67
C ASP A 153 -1.31 -21.32 20.99
N LEU A 154 -1.81 -22.20 20.10
CA LEU A 154 -3.01 -22.00 19.29
C LEU A 154 -4.27 -22.52 20.00
N GLY A 155 -5.37 -21.78 19.89
CA GLY A 155 -6.67 -22.21 20.39
C GLY A 155 -7.46 -23.07 19.41
N ALA A 156 -8.35 -23.91 19.93
CA ALA A 156 -9.29 -24.69 19.12
C ALA A 156 -10.51 -23.87 18.69
N GLY A 157 -11.20 -24.34 17.64
CA GLY A 157 -12.39 -23.66 17.09
C GLY A 157 -12.07 -22.38 16.31
N ILE A 158 -10.78 -22.09 16.10
CA ILE A 158 -10.30 -21.05 15.20
C ILE A 158 -9.85 -21.73 13.91
N GLU A 159 -10.32 -21.21 12.79
CA GLU A 159 -9.81 -21.52 11.46
C GLU A 159 -8.63 -20.59 11.18
N PHE A 160 -7.47 -21.14 10.88
CA PHE A 160 -6.28 -20.38 10.56
C PHE A 160 -6.01 -20.43 9.05
N ARG A 161 -5.46 -19.35 8.51
CA ARG A 161 -4.86 -19.34 7.16
C ARG A 161 -3.35 -19.33 7.31
N VAL A 162 -2.66 -20.21 6.57
CA VAL A 162 -1.20 -20.34 6.61
C VAL A 162 -0.65 -19.94 5.25
N HIS A 163 0.31 -19.01 5.26
CA HIS A 163 0.95 -18.44 4.10
C HIS A 163 2.45 -18.74 4.14
N PHE A 164 3.04 -19.06 2.99
CA PHE A 164 4.44 -19.40 2.83
C PHE A 164 5.08 -18.44 1.85
N ALA A 165 6.20 -17.83 2.23
CA ALA A 165 6.94 -16.92 1.37
C ALA A 165 8.44 -17.09 1.53
N ASP A 166 9.17 -17.18 0.42
CA ASP A 166 10.63 -17.15 0.43
C ASP A 166 11.14 -15.71 0.45
N PRO A 167 11.78 -15.24 1.55
CA PRO A 167 12.31 -13.88 1.61
C PRO A 167 13.43 -13.60 0.61
N ALA A 168 14.11 -14.65 0.11
CA ALA A 168 15.13 -14.52 -0.92
C ALA A 168 14.55 -14.34 -2.33
N GLY A 169 13.25 -14.55 -2.51
CA GLY A 169 12.55 -14.40 -3.79
C GLY A 169 12.93 -15.43 -4.84
N ALA A 170 13.49 -16.58 -4.46
CA ALA A 170 13.80 -17.69 -5.36
C ALA A 170 12.57 -18.58 -5.63
N PHE A 171 11.57 -18.56 -4.72
CA PHE A 171 10.34 -19.35 -4.85
C PHE A 171 9.07 -18.49 -4.74
N THR A 172 8.04 -18.86 -5.50
CA THR A 172 6.74 -18.18 -5.51
C THR A 172 5.99 -18.48 -4.21
N PRO A 173 5.46 -17.47 -3.51
CA PRO A 173 4.69 -17.69 -2.30
C PRO A 173 3.31 -18.27 -2.59
N GLU A 174 2.79 -19.03 -1.63
CA GLU A 174 1.49 -19.68 -1.69
C GLU A 174 0.84 -19.74 -0.31
N ASP A 175 -0.46 -20.00 -0.28
CA ASP A 175 -1.16 -20.41 0.93
C ASP A 175 -1.30 -21.94 0.96
N PHE A 176 -1.56 -22.48 2.15
CA PHE A 176 -1.76 -23.90 2.37
C PHE A 176 -2.74 -24.55 1.37
N ASP A 177 -2.40 -25.77 0.91
CA ASP A 177 -3.00 -26.53 -0.20
C ASP A 177 -2.83 -25.91 -1.59
N ASP A 178 -1.61 -25.47 -1.91
CA ASP A 178 -1.20 -24.91 -3.22
C ASP A 178 -2.14 -23.80 -3.71
N LYS A 179 -2.65 -23.00 -2.76
CA LYS A 179 -3.59 -21.91 -3.06
C LYS A 179 -2.81 -20.64 -3.40
N PRO A 180 -3.21 -19.90 -4.45
CA PRO A 180 -2.67 -18.58 -4.67
C PRO A 180 -2.87 -17.69 -3.43
N PRO A 181 -1.91 -16.80 -3.12
CA PRO A 181 -2.07 -15.88 -2.00
C PRO A 181 -3.38 -15.10 -2.12
N TRP A 182 -4.11 -15.00 -1.01
CA TRP A 182 -5.35 -14.21 -0.87
C TRP A 182 -6.58 -14.77 -1.61
N ASP A 183 -6.50 -16.00 -2.13
CA ASP A 183 -7.67 -16.74 -2.63
C ASP A 183 -8.47 -17.38 -1.47
N ILE A 184 -9.57 -18.08 -1.78
CA ILE A 184 -10.35 -18.86 -0.82
C ILE A 184 -9.43 -19.94 -0.21
N HIS A 185 -9.01 -19.69 1.04
CA HIS A 185 -8.06 -20.52 1.76
C HIS A 185 -8.68 -21.85 2.21
N THR A 186 -7.85 -22.89 2.31
CA THR A 186 -8.23 -24.08 3.08
C THR A 186 -7.98 -23.79 4.57
N PRO A 187 -9.01 -23.84 5.44
CA PRO A 187 -8.84 -23.53 6.85
C PRO A 187 -8.02 -24.60 7.57
N VAL A 188 -7.00 -24.16 8.31
CA VAL A 188 -6.22 -24.99 9.22
C VAL A 188 -6.82 -24.86 10.62
N THR A 189 -7.44 -25.92 11.11
CA THR A 189 -7.92 -26.02 12.49
C THR A 189 -6.97 -26.83 13.35
N VAL A 190 -6.93 -26.53 14.65
CA VAL A 190 -6.17 -27.29 15.66
C VAL A 190 -7.09 -27.87 16.72
N THR A 191 -6.65 -28.96 17.34
CA THR A 191 -7.28 -29.50 18.55
C THR A 191 -6.38 -29.22 19.75
N LEU A 192 -6.96 -28.79 20.87
CA LEU A 192 -6.20 -28.50 22.09
C LEU A 192 -5.41 -29.73 22.56
N GLY A 193 -4.19 -29.48 23.05
CA GLY A 193 -3.26 -30.51 23.50
C GLY A 193 -2.70 -31.44 22.43
N MET A 194 -3.05 -31.23 21.16
CA MET A 194 -2.52 -32.01 20.05
C MET A 194 -1.72 -31.13 19.08
N THR A 195 -0.75 -31.76 18.41
CA THR A 195 -0.08 -31.17 17.26
C THR A 195 -0.69 -31.74 15.99
N ARG A 196 -1.27 -30.89 15.14
CA ARG A 196 -1.65 -31.26 13.78
C ARG A 196 -0.40 -31.24 12.88
N THR A 197 -0.13 -32.33 12.18
CA THR A 197 0.98 -32.43 11.21
C THR A 197 0.43 -32.37 9.78
N GLY A 198 1.31 -32.20 8.80
CA GLY A 198 0.94 -32.24 7.38
C GLY A 198 0.36 -30.93 6.86
N ILE A 199 0.76 -29.80 7.47
CA ILE A 199 0.52 -28.47 6.90
C ILE A 199 1.71 -28.16 5.98
N ASP A 200 1.86 -28.96 4.93
CA ASP A 200 3.07 -28.92 4.10
C ASP A 200 2.87 -27.99 2.90
N ALA A 201 3.97 -27.54 2.29
CA ALA A 201 3.99 -26.68 1.10
C ALA A 201 5.11 -27.11 0.14
N SER A 202 4.92 -26.88 -1.15
CA SER A 202 5.88 -27.23 -2.20
C SER A 202 6.04 -26.06 -3.16
N LEU A 203 6.87 -25.09 -2.77
CA LEU A 203 6.96 -23.81 -3.47
C LEU A 203 7.51 -23.99 -4.88
N ALA A 204 6.83 -23.38 -5.85
CA ALA A 204 7.34 -23.34 -7.22
C ALA A 204 8.54 -22.37 -7.33
N ALA A 205 9.54 -22.71 -8.14
CA ALA A 205 10.63 -21.78 -8.42
C ALA A 205 10.08 -20.53 -9.13
N VAL A 206 10.56 -19.34 -8.75
CA VAL A 206 10.27 -18.11 -9.47
C VAL A 206 10.85 -18.26 -10.88
N ALA A 207 9.97 -18.37 -11.87
CA ALA A 207 10.39 -18.27 -13.26
C ALA A 207 11.04 -16.89 -13.46
N PRO A 208 12.20 -16.79 -14.16
CA PRO A 208 12.75 -15.48 -14.50
C PRO A 208 11.66 -14.65 -15.21
N PRO A 209 11.58 -13.32 -14.97
CA PRO A 209 10.52 -12.51 -15.53
C PRO A 209 10.48 -12.71 -17.04
N THR A 210 9.37 -13.27 -17.54
CA THR A 210 9.18 -13.61 -18.96
C THR A 210 9.12 -12.36 -19.84
N ILE A 211 9.04 -11.19 -19.22
CA ILE A 211 8.98 -9.87 -19.84
C ILE A 211 10.23 -9.08 -19.43
N LEU A 212 11.02 -8.69 -20.42
CA LEU A 212 12.13 -7.76 -20.25
C LEU A 212 11.66 -6.39 -20.71
N VAL A 213 11.69 -5.42 -19.79
CA VAL A 213 11.36 -4.02 -20.07
C VAL A 213 12.62 -3.19 -19.84
N HIS A 214 12.95 -2.35 -20.81
CA HIS A 214 14.08 -1.44 -20.74
C HIS A 214 13.64 0.01 -20.96
N SER A 215 14.13 0.90 -20.11
CA SER A 215 14.00 2.35 -20.20
C SER A 215 15.31 2.98 -19.72
N ASP A 216 15.81 3.99 -20.43
CA ASP A 216 17.05 4.71 -20.07
C ASP A 216 16.83 5.74 -18.95
N THR A 217 15.60 6.25 -18.83
CA THR A 217 15.25 7.35 -17.92
C THR A 217 14.25 6.97 -16.84
N GLY A 218 13.64 5.78 -16.95
CA GLY A 218 12.72 5.21 -15.97
C GLY A 218 13.37 4.15 -15.08
N VAL A 219 12.88 4.04 -13.85
CA VAL A 219 13.20 2.93 -12.95
C VAL A 219 12.20 1.80 -13.21
N VAL A 220 12.70 0.68 -13.71
CA VAL A 220 11.91 -0.51 -14.00
C VAL A 220 11.95 -1.44 -12.79
N THR A 221 10.80 -1.71 -12.19
CA THR A 221 10.64 -2.66 -11.08
C THR A 221 9.68 -3.77 -11.49
N ALA A 222 10.11 -5.01 -11.42
CA ALA A 222 9.26 -6.16 -11.70
C ALA A 222 8.55 -6.65 -10.44
N ASN A 223 7.25 -6.89 -10.53
CA ASN A 223 6.50 -7.66 -9.57
C ASN A 223 6.90 -9.15 -9.74
N LEU A 224 7.62 -9.68 -8.75
CA LEU A 224 8.12 -11.05 -8.78
C LEU A 224 7.00 -12.11 -8.66
N TRP A 225 5.76 -11.71 -8.33
CA TRP A 225 4.59 -12.59 -8.21
C TRP A 225 3.80 -12.72 -9.51
N THR A 226 3.53 -11.60 -10.19
CA THR A 226 2.73 -11.59 -11.43
C THR A 226 3.56 -11.60 -12.70
N GLY A 227 4.86 -11.25 -12.60
CA GLY A 227 5.72 -10.99 -13.76
C GLY A 227 5.43 -9.65 -14.44
N ASP A 228 4.48 -8.87 -13.90
CA ASP A 228 4.19 -7.53 -14.37
C ASP A 228 5.30 -6.57 -13.96
N VAL A 229 5.44 -5.48 -14.71
CA VAL A 229 6.50 -4.52 -14.54
C VAL A 229 5.91 -3.14 -14.32
N THR A 230 6.36 -2.47 -13.26
CA THR A 230 6.09 -1.05 -13.03
C THR A 230 7.28 -0.24 -13.53
N ILE A 231 7.01 0.75 -14.37
CA ILE A 231 8.00 1.65 -14.96
C ILE A 231 7.74 3.04 -14.37
N ASN A 232 8.58 3.46 -13.44
CA ASN A 232 8.46 4.78 -12.81
C ASN A 232 9.34 5.78 -13.55
N MET A 233 8.74 6.75 -14.23
CA MET A 233 9.41 7.75 -15.04
C MET A 233 9.56 9.07 -14.24
N ALA A 234 10.67 9.20 -13.52
CA ALA A 234 10.96 10.35 -12.64
C ALA A 234 11.63 11.53 -13.33
N ASN A 235 11.83 11.45 -14.65
CA ASN A 235 12.59 12.43 -15.41
C ASN A 235 11.67 13.25 -16.33
N ALA A 236 11.91 14.56 -16.44
CA ALA A 236 11.18 15.44 -17.35
C ALA A 236 11.45 15.12 -18.83
N THR A 237 12.55 14.43 -19.12
CA THR A 237 12.84 13.87 -20.44
C THR A 237 12.63 12.36 -20.43
N PHE A 238 11.57 11.92 -21.08
CA PHE A 238 11.30 10.49 -21.25
C PHE A 238 12.21 9.88 -22.32
N SER A 239 12.65 8.65 -22.09
CA SER A 239 13.31 7.79 -23.08
C SER A 239 12.30 6.82 -23.67
N ASP A 240 12.65 6.22 -24.78
CA ASP A 240 11.89 5.10 -25.33
C ASP A 240 11.79 3.95 -24.32
N ILE A 241 10.66 3.25 -24.32
CA ILE A 241 10.43 2.04 -23.51
C ILE A 241 10.41 0.85 -24.46
N THR A 242 11.35 -0.08 -24.30
CA THR A 242 11.39 -1.31 -25.09
C THR A 242 10.86 -2.48 -24.26
N VAL A 243 9.83 -3.16 -24.77
CA VAL A 243 9.23 -4.35 -24.16
C VAL A 243 9.59 -5.57 -25.00
N THR A 244 10.15 -6.58 -24.36
CA THR A 244 10.56 -7.83 -25.02
C THR A 244 9.99 -9.03 -24.27
N ARG A 245 9.37 -9.97 -24.97
CA ARG A 245 8.68 -11.12 -24.38
C ARG A 245 8.69 -12.35 -25.30
N THR A 246 8.86 -13.53 -24.73
CA THR A 246 8.66 -14.79 -25.46
C THR A 246 7.16 -15.11 -25.58
N VAL A 247 6.69 -15.39 -26.80
CA VAL A 247 5.28 -15.64 -27.10
C VAL A 247 5.14 -16.87 -28.00
N THR A 248 4.38 -17.86 -27.55
CA THR A 248 4.10 -19.10 -28.28
C THR A 248 2.61 -19.43 -28.25
N CYS A 249 2.04 -19.88 -29.36
CA CYS A 249 0.67 -20.40 -29.40
C CYS A 249 0.63 -21.88 -28.96
N GLY A 250 -0.58 -22.36 -28.64
CA GLY A 250 -0.80 -23.76 -28.27
C GLY A 250 -0.27 -24.74 -29.33
N GLY A 251 0.52 -25.72 -28.90
CA GLY A 251 1.21 -26.66 -29.81
C GLY A 251 2.55 -26.16 -30.35
N GLY A 252 3.07 -25.02 -29.88
CA GLY A 252 4.38 -24.48 -30.26
C GLY A 252 4.40 -23.77 -31.61
N THR A 253 3.24 -23.36 -32.12
CA THR A 253 3.15 -22.58 -33.35
C THR A 253 3.44 -21.09 -33.08
N PRO A 254 4.06 -20.38 -34.04
CA PRO A 254 4.26 -18.94 -33.91
C PRO A 254 2.92 -18.19 -34.05
N PRO A 255 2.73 -17.10 -33.29
CA PRO A 255 1.54 -16.26 -33.38
C PRO A 255 1.41 -15.56 -34.74
N GLU A 256 0.16 -15.33 -35.17
CA GLU A 256 -0.18 -14.61 -36.41
C GLU A 256 0.09 -13.10 -36.27
N LEU A 257 -0.18 -12.57 -35.08
CA LEU A 257 0.00 -11.17 -34.75
C LEU A 257 0.29 -11.02 -33.25
N VAL A 258 1.25 -10.16 -32.93
CA VAL A 258 1.57 -9.76 -31.56
C VAL A 258 1.61 -8.23 -31.51
N VAL A 259 0.81 -7.63 -30.63
CA VAL A 259 0.68 -6.17 -30.51
C VAL A 259 0.85 -5.77 -29.06
N LEU A 260 1.74 -4.83 -28.80
CA LEU A 260 1.83 -4.12 -27.53
C LEU A 260 0.85 -2.94 -27.57
N ASP A 261 -0.07 -2.89 -26.62
CA ASP A 261 -1.05 -1.84 -26.41
C ASP A 261 -0.68 -1.03 -25.16
N LYS A 262 -0.66 0.29 -25.30
CA LYS A 262 -0.54 1.26 -24.21
C LYS A 262 -1.91 1.92 -24.04
N GLY A 263 -2.65 1.52 -23.01
CA GLY A 263 -3.90 2.14 -22.62
C GLY A 263 -3.69 3.19 -21.54
N THR A 264 -4.56 4.19 -21.49
CA THR A 264 -4.46 5.31 -20.54
C THR A 264 -5.79 5.59 -19.85
N ALA A 265 -5.76 6.21 -18.67
CA ALA A 265 -6.96 6.53 -17.90
C ALA A 265 -7.93 7.48 -18.63
N SER A 266 -7.44 8.29 -19.57
CA SER A 266 -8.27 9.15 -20.42
C SER A 266 -9.06 8.39 -21.49
N GLY A 267 -8.78 7.09 -21.66
CA GLY A 267 -9.37 6.23 -22.69
C GLY A 267 -8.64 6.29 -24.04
N ALA A 268 -7.49 6.97 -24.13
CA ALA A 268 -6.61 6.88 -25.30
C ALA A 268 -5.82 5.56 -25.28
N SER A 269 -5.65 4.95 -26.46
CA SER A 269 -4.82 3.74 -26.64
C SER A 269 -3.93 3.90 -27.87
N SER A 270 -2.64 3.59 -27.69
CA SER A 270 -1.61 3.55 -28.73
C SER A 270 -1.15 2.10 -28.89
N THR A 271 -1.06 1.61 -30.13
CA THR A 271 -0.69 0.22 -30.41
C THR A 271 0.60 0.13 -31.23
N TYR A 272 1.42 -0.86 -30.88
CA TYR A 272 2.76 -1.09 -31.42
C TYR A 272 2.89 -2.56 -31.83
N THR A 273 3.01 -2.84 -33.12
CA THR A 273 3.23 -4.21 -33.59
C THR A 273 4.59 -4.71 -33.10
N MET A 274 4.60 -5.86 -32.41
CA MET A 274 5.84 -6.47 -31.95
C MET A 274 6.48 -7.29 -33.06
N THR A 275 7.78 -7.12 -33.26
CA THR A 275 8.55 -7.87 -34.26
C THR A 275 9.33 -9.00 -33.60
N THR A 276 9.39 -10.17 -34.24
CA THR A 276 10.19 -11.27 -33.73
C THR A 276 11.69 -11.00 -33.88
N THR A 277 12.45 -11.29 -32.82
CA THR A 277 13.93 -11.23 -32.81
C THR A 277 14.57 -12.63 -32.87
N GLY A 278 13.76 -13.69 -33.09
CA GLY A 278 14.18 -15.10 -33.08
C GLY A 278 13.83 -15.84 -31.79
N ASN A 279 13.77 -17.19 -31.84
CA ASN A 279 13.43 -18.06 -30.71
C ASN A 279 12.12 -17.68 -29.98
N ASP A 280 11.05 -17.41 -30.72
CA ASP A 280 9.75 -16.98 -30.20
C ASP A 280 9.76 -15.69 -29.36
N LEU A 281 10.87 -14.94 -29.41
CA LEU A 281 11.02 -13.65 -28.73
C LEU A 281 10.48 -12.53 -29.61
N TYR A 282 9.65 -11.67 -29.05
CA TYR A 282 9.02 -10.53 -29.70
C TYR A 282 9.39 -9.24 -28.97
N SER A 283 9.60 -8.15 -29.72
CA SER A 283 9.97 -6.85 -29.16
C SER A 283 9.22 -5.69 -29.83
N ALA A 284 8.85 -4.68 -29.06
CA ALA A 284 8.32 -3.40 -29.52
C ALA A 284 8.84 -2.25 -28.65
N THR A 285 8.87 -1.06 -29.23
CA THR A 285 9.34 0.17 -28.56
C THR A 285 8.22 1.22 -28.55
N ILE A 286 7.90 1.72 -27.37
CA ILE A 286 7.03 2.88 -27.15
C ILE A 286 7.91 4.13 -27.21
N PRO A 287 7.69 5.06 -28.15
CA PRO A 287 8.49 6.28 -28.25
C PRO A 287 8.33 7.17 -27.02
N ALA A 288 9.40 7.86 -26.63
CA ALA A 288 9.40 8.86 -25.56
C ALA A 288 8.24 9.87 -25.67
N GLY A 289 7.92 10.31 -26.89
CA GLY A 289 6.86 11.30 -27.14
C GLY A 289 5.43 10.80 -26.90
N ASP A 290 5.22 9.49 -26.74
CA ASP A 290 3.90 8.90 -26.44
C ASP A 290 3.66 8.76 -24.93
N GLN A 291 4.64 9.13 -24.09
CA GLN A 291 4.51 9.12 -22.63
C GLN A 291 3.91 10.44 -22.15
N ASN A 292 2.58 10.47 -22.07
CA ASN A 292 1.79 11.68 -21.85
C ASN A 292 0.92 11.65 -20.58
N GLU A 293 0.63 10.45 -20.05
CA GLU A 293 -0.06 10.18 -18.80
C GLU A 293 0.24 8.74 -18.38
N ASP A 294 -0.15 8.41 -17.15
CA ASP A 294 -0.08 7.04 -16.62
C ASP A 294 -0.78 6.06 -17.55
N ALA A 295 -0.18 4.88 -17.66
CA ALA A 295 -0.60 3.90 -18.64
C ALA A 295 -0.51 2.48 -18.10
N TRP A 296 -1.40 1.62 -18.58
CA TRP A 296 -1.21 0.18 -18.48
C TRP A 296 -0.76 -0.37 -19.83
N LEU A 297 0.07 -1.41 -19.77
CA LEU A 297 0.63 -2.10 -20.91
C LEU A 297 0.02 -3.49 -21.02
N THR A 298 -0.46 -3.85 -22.22
CA THR A 298 -1.02 -5.18 -22.51
C THR A 298 -0.46 -5.69 -23.83
N ILE A 299 -0.04 -6.95 -23.88
CA ILE A 299 0.30 -7.62 -25.14
C ILE A 299 -0.92 -8.42 -25.61
N TRP A 300 -1.38 -8.15 -26.83
CA TRP A 300 -2.40 -8.93 -27.51
C TRP A 300 -1.74 -9.92 -28.47
N VAL A 301 -2.09 -11.20 -28.31
CA VAL A 301 -1.55 -12.30 -29.12
C VAL A 301 -2.68 -12.95 -29.89
N THR A 302 -2.56 -13.00 -31.22
CA THR A 302 -3.50 -13.70 -32.09
C THR A 302 -2.93 -15.06 -32.51
N CYS A 303 -3.64 -16.12 -32.13
CA CYS A 303 -3.35 -17.51 -32.46
C CYS A 303 -4.57 -18.12 -33.14
N SER A 304 -4.44 -18.58 -34.39
CA SER A 304 -5.51 -19.25 -35.13
C SER A 304 -6.82 -18.42 -35.15
N GLY A 305 -6.70 -17.12 -35.39
CA GLY A 305 -7.82 -16.17 -35.37
C GLY A 305 -8.42 -15.83 -34.00
N THR A 306 -7.88 -16.35 -32.89
CA THR A 306 -8.29 -16.00 -31.52
C THR A 306 -7.27 -15.07 -30.88
N THR A 307 -7.71 -13.94 -30.34
CA THR A 307 -6.83 -12.96 -29.68
C THR A 307 -6.98 -13.05 -28.16
N SER A 308 -5.86 -13.23 -27.44
CA SER A 308 -5.81 -13.24 -25.98
C SER A 308 -4.89 -12.14 -25.46
N PRO A 309 -5.28 -11.46 -24.36
CA PRO A 309 -4.44 -10.47 -23.70
C PRO A 309 -3.41 -11.14 -22.80
N ILE A 310 -2.28 -10.47 -22.62
CA ILE A 310 -1.29 -10.80 -21.62
C ILE A 310 -0.88 -9.49 -20.92
N ASN A 311 -1.06 -9.43 -19.61
CA ASN A 311 -0.67 -8.26 -18.84
C ASN A 311 0.85 -8.07 -18.90
N VAL A 312 1.28 -6.80 -18.95
CA VAL A 312 2.68 -6.41 -18.90
C VAL A 312 2.97 -5.59 -17.64
N GLY A 313 2.05 -4.72 -17.22
CA GLY A 313 2.21 -3.84 -16.07
C GLY A 313 1.97 -2.38 -16.42
N ASP A 314 2.51 -1.45 -15.63
CA ASP A 314 2.10 -0.04 -15.63
C ASP A 314 3.29 0.92 -15.82
N ILE A 315 3.01 2.06 -16.46
CA ILE A 315 3.87 3.23 -16.55
C ILE A 315 3.30 4.29 -15.62
N ASN A 316 4.09 4.69 -14.62
CA ASN A 316 3.77 5.80 -13.74
C ASN A 316 4.66 6.98 -14.11
N LEU A 317 4.04 8.12 -14.43
CA LEU A 317 4.73 9.37 -14.68
C LEU A 317 4.65 10.22 -13.42
N TYR A 318 5.80 10.62 -12.85
CA TYR A 318 5.76 11.54 -11.71
C TYR A 318 5.26 12.92 -12.15
N ASP A 319 4.23 13.43 -11.48
CA ASP A 319 3.60 14.73 -11.67
C ASP A 319 3.29 15.41 -10.31
N PRO A 320 3.88 16.58 -9.97
CA PRO A 320 4.69 17.45 -10.82
C PRO A 320 6.19 17.14 -10.76
N ILE A 321 6.91 17.51 -11.81
CA ILE A 321 8.37 17.62 -11.86
C ILE A 321 8.75 19.08 -12.13
N GLY A 322 9.83 19.54 -11.48
CA GLY A 322 10.39 20.86 -11.70
C GLY A 322 11.85 20.98 -11.30
N HIS A 323 12.49 22.08 -11.68
CA HIS A 323 13.87 22.39 -11.28
C HIS A 323 13.93 23.64 -10.42
N ILE A 324 14.76 23.60 -9.38
CA ILE A 324 15.16 24.77 -8.60
C ILE A 324 16.49 25.30 -9.14
N LYS A 325 16.47 26.53 -9.64
CA LYS A 325 17.64 27.22 -10.22
C LYS A 325 17.95 28.50 -9.47
N ASP A 326 19.20 28.93 -9.53
CA ASP A 326 19.62 30.26 -9.10
C ASP A 326 19.12 31.30 -10.12
N ARG A 327 18.39 32.31 -9.65
CA ARG A 327 17.73 33.28 -10.55
C ARG A 327 18.71 34.16 -11.34
N ALA A 328 19.91 34.42 -10.80
CA ALA A 328 20.88 35.29 -11.45
C ALA A 328 21.72 34.53 -12.48
N THR A 329 22.07 33.29 -12.19
CA THR A 329 23.01 32.48 -12.98
C THR A 329 22.34 31.41 -13.83
N GLY A 330 21.08 31.05 -13.54
CA GLY A 330 20.36 29.95 -14.17
C GLY A 330 20.87 28.56 -13.80
N GLN A 331 21.87 28.47 -12.91
CA GLN A 331 22.48 27.21 -12.50
C GLN A 331 21.55 26.42 -11.56
N PRO A 332 21.55 25.08 -11.63
CA PRO A 332 20.74 24.26 -10.73
C PRO A 332 21.21 24.39 -9.28
N ILE A 333 20.26 24.33 -8.33
CA ILE A 333 20.54 24.34 -6.90
C ILE A 333 20.31 22.93 -6.36
N THR A 334 21.40 22.25 -6.02
CA THR A 334 21.39 20.92 -5.39
C THR A 334 21.09 21.01 -3.89
N GLY A 335 20.31 20.05 -3.37
CA GLY A 335 20.00 19.95 -1.94
C GLY A 335 19.05 21.05 -1.43
N ALA A 336 18.33 21.74 -2.31
CA ALA A 336 17.23 22.61 -1.92
C ALA A 336 16.09 21.76 -1.38
N THR A 337 15.52 22.18 -0.26
CA THR A 337 14.36 21.54 0.36
C THR A 337 13.09 22.06 -0.30
N VAL A 338 12.32 21.18 -0.93
CA VAL A 338 11.01 21.47 -1.51
C VAL A 338 9.94 20.78 -0.67
N GLN A 339 9.06 21.57 -0.06
CA GLN A 339 7.95 21.10 0.78
C GLN A 339 6.62 21.27 0.05
N LEU A 340 5.83 20.21 -0.01
CA LEU A 340 4.55 20.16 -0.71
C LEU A 340 3.37 20.47 0.21
N TYR A 341 2.43 21.26 -0.31
CA TYR A 341 1.19 21.65 0.36
C TYR A 341 -0.02 21.37 -0.51
N TYR A 342 -1.06 20.80 0.10
CA TYR A 342 -2.38 20.59 -0.47
C TYR A 342 -3.30 21.80 -0.16
N VAL A 343 -4.21 22.15 -1.06
CA VAL A 343 -5.22 23.19 -0.85
C VAL A 343 -6.62 22.56 -0.75
N PRO A 344 -7.16 22.35 0.47
CA PRO A 344 -8.46 21.72 0.67
C PRO A 344 -9.61 22.48 0.01
N GLY A 345 -10.47 21.72 -0.69
CA GLY A 345 -11.67 22.24 -1.34
C GLY A 345 -11.41 23.04 -2.62
N TRP A 346 -10.16 23.19 -3.04
CA TRP A 346 -9.83 23.79 -4.33
C TRP A 346 -9.76 22.72 -5.42
N VAL A 347 -10.25 23.05 -6.61
CA VAL A 347 -10.24 22.15 -7.77
C VAL A 347 -9.48 22.76 -8.96
N PRO A 348 -8.73 21.97 -9.74
CA PRO A 348 -8.07 22.47 -10.94
C PRO A 348 -9.06 23.01 -11.97
N ARG A 349 -8.67 24.09 -12.64
CA ARG A 349 -9.44 24.64 -13.75
C ARG A 349 -9.40 23.71 -14.95
N THR A 350 -10.49 23.60 -15.69
CA THR A 350 -10.57 22.66 -16.83
C THR A 350 -10.37 23.32 -18.19
N SER A 351 -10.31 24.65 -18.25
CA SER A 351 -10.07 25.42 -19.47
C SER A 351 -9.63 26.86 -19.18
N LEU A 352 -9.17 27.58 -20.21
CA LEU A 352 -8.85 29.02 -20.16
C LEU A 352 -10.04 29.92 -19.76
N LEU A 353 -11.28 29.44 -19.87
CA LEU A 353 -12.50 30.19 -19.56
C LEU A 353 -13.07 29.84 -18.18
N ASP A 354 -12.42 28.96 -17.42
CA ASP A 354 -12.89 28.53 -16.12
C ASP A 354 -12.73 29.66 -15.08
N THR A 355 -13.86 30.20 -14.65
CA THR A 355 -13.96 31.35 -13.73
C THR A 355 -14.49 30.95 -12.36
N ARG A 356 -14.60 29.64 -12.06
CA ARG A 356 -15.13 29.16 -10.78
C ARG A 356 -14.25 29.67 -9.63
N PRO A 357 -14.87 30.10 -8.50
CA PRO A 357 -14.11 30.46 -7.30
C PRO A 357 -13.43 29.22 -6.70
N ASP A 358 -12.43 29.43 -5.84
CA ASP A 358 -11.70 28.35 -5.18
C ASP A 358 -11.12 27.32 -6.18
N THR A 359 -10.47 27.83 -7.24
CA THR A 359 -9.80 27.03 -8.26
C THR A 359 -8.34 27.40 -8.43
N CYS A 360 -7.52 26.46 -8.86
CA CYS A 360 -6.13 26.68 -9.24
C CYS A 360 -5.92 26.57 -10.75
N GLU A 361 -4.93 27.31 -11.23
CA GLU A 361 -4.39 27.21 -12.59
C GLU A 361 -3.97 25.77 -12.86
N SER A 362 -4.23 25.27 -14.07
CA SER A 362 -3.80 23.97 -14.59
C SER A 362 -3.13 24.14 -15.94
N ASP A 363 -2.54 23.06 -16.45
CA ASP A 363 -2.07 22.91 -17.83
C ASP A 363 -3.14 23.33 -18.87
N ARG A 364 -4.43 23.09 -18.59
CA ARG A 364 -5.56 23.43 -19.48
C ARG A 364 -6.04 24.86 -19.36
N SER A 365 -5.69 25.56 -18.28
CA SER A 365 -6.11 26.94 -18.02
C SER A 365 -5.00 27.97 -18.16
N ARG A 366 -3.82 27.54 -18.58
CA ARG A 366 -2.65 28.38 -18.82
C ARG A 366 -2.26 28.30 -20.30
N PRO A 367 -1.83 29.41 -20.94
CA PRO A 367 -1.31 29.33 -22.31
C PRO A 367 -0.12 28.36 -22.40
N PRO A 368 0.00 27.54 -23.46
CA PRO A 368 1.11 26.62 -23.62
C PRO A 368 2.47 27.31 -23.51
N GLY A 369 3.35 26.81 -22.63
CA GLY A 369 4.69 27.34 -22.38
C GLY A 369 4.76 28.64 -21.57
N ALA A 370 3.62 29.19 -21.11
CA ALA A 370 3.64 30.31 -20.15
C ALA A 370 4.02 29.80 -18.75
N PRO A 371 4.68 30.60 -17.90
CA PRO A 371 5.03 30.18 -16.55
C PRO A 371 3.78 30.07 -15.64
N TRP A 372 3.85 29.19 -14.64
CA TRP A 372 2.86 29.11 -13.56
C TRP A 372 2.80 30.46 -12.81
N SER A 373 1.60 31.01 -12.66
CA SER A 373 1.43 32.42 -12.29
C SER A 373 0.45 32.66 -11.14
N GLN A 374 -0.47 31.73 -10.89
CA GLN A 374 -1.47 31.93 -9.84
C GLN A 374 -0.83 31.92 -8.45
N PRO A 375 -0.99 32.98 -7.63
CA PRO A 375 -0.43 33.01 -6.29
C PRO A 375 -0.97 31.90 -5.39
N ALA A 376 -0.10 31.27 -4.60
CA ALA A 376 -0.52 30.24 -3.68
C ALA A 376 -1.36 30.78 -2.52
N PRO A 377 -2.49 30.12 -2.16
CA PRO A 377 -3.32 30.50 -1.02
C PRO A 377 -2.68 29.98 0.29
N VAL A 378 -1.55 30.56 0.70
CA VAL A 378 -0.73 30.05 1.82
C VAL A 378 -1.51 29.83 3.11
N GLY A 379 -2.50 30.68 3.40
CA GLY A 379 -3.35 30.56 4.60
C GLY A 379 -4.39 29.42 4.55
N LYS A 380 -4.68 28.86 3.37
CA LYS A 380 -5.54 27.68 3.19
C LYS A 380 -4.73 26.39 3.01
N GLY A 381 -3.43 26.50 2.75
CA GLY A 381 -2.57 25.35 2.50
C GLY A 381 -2.30 24.52 3.75
N VAL A 382 -2.43 23.19 3.62
CA VAL A 382 -2.03 22.23 4.64
C VAL A 382 -0.82 21.46 4.15
N LEU A 383 0.15 21.18 5.04
CA LEU A 383 1.29 20.33 4.70
C LEU A 383 0.74 18.96 4.26
N ALA A 384 1.33 18.36 3.23
CA ALA A 384 0.91 17.05 2.71
C ALA A 384 1.22 15.90 3.71
N PHE A 385 0.58 15.87 4.88
CA PHE A 385 0.61 14.71 5.78
C PHE A 385 -0.44 13.68 5.35
N ALA A 386 -0.05 12.41 5.44
CA ALA A 386 -0.85 11.22 5.26
C ALA A 386 -2.26 11.35 5.88
N TYR A 387 -3.23 11.72 5.04
CA TYR A 387 -4.59 11.24 5.24
C TYR A 387 -4.48 9.72 5.15
N GLN A 388 -4.65 9.02 6.27
CA GLN A 388 -4.97 7.59 6.26
C GLN A 388 -6.09 7.42 5.24
N SER A 389 -5.78 6.75 4.11
CA SER A 389 -6.62 6.50 2.91
C SER A 389 -6.52 7.44 1.68
N ASN A 390 -5.43 8.18 1.42
CA ASN A 390 -5.18 8.69 0.05
C ASN A 390 -4.21 7.76 -0.72
N PRO A 391 -4.65 7.04 -1.77
CA PRO A 391 -3.84 6.00 -2.42
C PRO A 391 -2.68 6.47 -3.32
N PHE A 392 -2.39 7.77 -3.47
CA PHE A 392 -1.48 8.23 -4.55
C PHE A 392 -0.60 9.44 -4.14
N LEU A 393 0.31 9.25 -3.18
CA LEU A 393 1.46 10.14 -2.96
C LEU A 393 2.73 9.29 -3.06
N VAL A 394 3.50 9.42 -4.15
CA VAL A 394 4.77 8.68 -4.31
C VAL A 394 5.91 9.66 -4.62
N PRO A 395 7.02 9.65 -3.87
CA PRO A 395 7.23 8.94 -2.60
C PRO A 395 6.37 9.54 -1.46
N ASP A 396 6.07 8.74 -0.43
CA ASP A 396 5.28 9.14 0.76
C ASP A 396 6.07 10.05 1.71
N VAL A 397 6.67 11.10 1.15
CA VAL A 397 7.38 12.15 1.88
C VAL A 397 6.89 13.51 1.38
N PRO A 398 6.34 14.37 2.26
CA PRO A 398 5.89 15.73 1.90
C PRO A 398 7.03 16.68 1.54
N GLN A 399 8.27 16.21 1.69
CA GLN A 399 9.47 16.99 1.51
C GLN A 399 10.49 16.18 0.74
N VAL A 400 11.03 16.78 -0.32
CA VAL A 400 12.13 16.21 -1.10
C VAL A 400 13.31 17.18 -1.13
N LEU A 401 14.50 16.64 -1.30
CA LEU A 401 15.71 17.40 -1.58
C LEU A 401 15.97 17.37 -3.08
N THR A 402 16.35 18.51 -3.66
CA THR A 402 16.73 18.53 -5.08
C THR A 402 18.01 17.75 -5.33
N ASP A 403 18.06 17.10 -6.48
CA ASP A 403 19.21 16.33 -6.95
C ASP A 403 20.34 17.25 -7.52
N PRO A 404 21.45 16.69 -8.05
CA PRO A 404 22.50 17.48 -8.68
C PRO A 404 22.05 18.36 -9.86
N ALA A 405 20.98 17.99 -10.57
CA ALA A 405 20.38 18.79 -11.64
C ALA A 405 19.38 19.84 -11.10
N GLY A 406 19.19 19.91 -9.78
CA GLY A 406 18.24 20.80 -9.14
C GLY A 406 16.80 20.31 -9.24
N GLN A 407 16.59 19.07 -9.67
CA GLN A 407 15.29 18.49 -9.95
C GLN A 407 14.57 18.04 -8.68
N PHE A 408 13.24 18.19 -8.64
CA PHE A 408 12.35 17.63 -7.64
C PHE A 408 11.05 17.13 -8.30
N GLY A 409 10.32 16.26 -7.61
CA GLY A 409 8.97 15.88 -8.04
C GLY A 409 8.24 14.95 -7.08
N TRP A 410 6.96 14.75 -7.37
CA TRP A 410 6.05 13.82 -6.70
C TRP A 410 5.14 13.17 -7.76
N ASP A 411 4.42 12.13 -7.39
CA ASP A 411 3.22 11.64 -8.08
C ASP A 411 2.01 12.04 -7.23
N LEU A 412 1.17 12.95 -7.76
CA LEU A 412 0.07 13.59 -7.05
C LEU A 412 -1.28 13.27 -7.68
N SER A 413 -2.26 13.00 -6.83
CA SER A 413 -3.64 12.92 -7.29
C SER A 413 -4.18 14.28 -7.76
N ALA A 414 -5.20 14.20 -8.63
CA ALA A 414 -5.82 15.36 -9.24
C ALA A 414 -6.42 16.33 -8.19
N ALA A 415 -5.69 17.41 -7.91
CA ALA A 415 -6.09 18.45 -6.99
C ALA A 415 -5.23 19.71 -7.13
N CYS A 416 -5.42 20.69 -6.22
CA CYS A 416 -4.63 21.91 -6.16
C CYS A 416 -3.52 21.82 -5.11
N TRP A 417 -2.31 22.14 -5.55
CA TRP A 417 -1.08 22.00 -4.78
C TRP A 417 -0.20 23.23 -4.92
N PHE A 418 0.72 23.45 -3.98
CA PHE A 418 1.81 24.40 -4.12
C PHE A 418 3.01 23.95 -3.31
N VAL A 419 4.18 24.53 -3.59
CA VAL A 419 5.43 24.19 -2.88
C VAL A 419 6.02 25.38 -2.13
N LYS A 420 6.74 25.08 -1.06
CA LYS A 420 7.65 26.03 -0.40
C LYS A 420 9.08 25.53 -0.52
N VAL A 421 9.97 26.40 -0.96
CA VAL A 421 11.36 26.05 -1.25
C VAL A 421 12.28 26.80 -0.29
N THR A 422 13.21 26.08 0.31
CA THR A 422 14.28 26.65 1.12
C THR A 422 15.63 26.06 0.71
N ALA A 423 16.66 26.89 0.62
CA ALA A 423 18.01 26.44 0.31
C ALA A 423 19.04 27.31 1.07
N PRO A 424 20.15 26.73 1.56
CA PRO A 424 21.21 27.51 2.19
C PRO A 424 21.73 28.63 1.28
N GLY A 425 21.76 29.86 1.78
CA GLY A 425 22.24 31.03 1.01
C GLY A 425 21.20 31.68 0.09
N TYR A 426 19.96 31.22 0.10
CA TYR A 426 18.85 31.78 -0.70
C TYR A 426 17.69 32.25 0.18
N ALA A 427 16.92 33.23 -0.31
CA ALA A 427 15.66 33.61 0.31
C ALA A 427 14.60 32.50 0.10
N PRO A 428 13.79 32.15 1.12
CA PRO A 428 12.69 31.22 0.95
C PRO A 428 11.71 31.67 -0.13
N LEU A 429 11.20 30.72 -0.92
CA LEU A 429 10.24 30.97 -1.99
C LEU A 429 8.96 30.18 -1.73
N VAL A 430 7.81 30.82 -1.93
CA VAL A 430 6.53 30.13 -2.08
C VAL A 430 6.23 30.09 -3.57
N GLY A 431 6.09 28.88 -4.12
CA GLY A 431 5.72 28.67 -5.52
C GLY A 431 4.27 29.08 -5.80
N PRO A 432 3.88 29.20 -7.08
CA PRO A 432 2.48 29.35 -7.47
C PRO A 432 1.66 28.12 -7.07
N VAL A 433 0.34 28.29 -6.99
CA VAL A 433 -0.58 27.14 -6.91
C VAL A 433 -0.80 26.58 -8.30
N PHE A 434 -0.73 25.26 -8.41
CA PHE A 434 -0.91 24.50 -9.64
C PHE A 434 -1.90 23.36 -9.42
N GLY A 435 -2.64 23.04 -10.47
CA GLY A 435 -3.67 22.02 -10.50
C GLY A 435 -3.22 20.84 -11.33
N VAL A 436 -3.23 19.67 -10.71
CA VAL A 436 -2.86 18.41 -11.36
C VAL A 436 -4.10 17.86 -12.07
N LEU A 437 -4.08 17.88 -13.40
CA LEU A 437 -5.06 17.21 -14.28
C LEU A 437 -4.40 16.29 -15.31
N SER A 438 -3.10 16.49 -15.54
CA SER A 438 -2.21 15.74 -16.42
C SER A 438 -0.77 16.10 -16.06
N PRO A 439 0.22 15.27 -16.42
CA PRO A 439 1.64 15.46 -16.09
C PRO A 439 2.16 16.90 -16.22
N ILE A 440 2.53 17.51 -15.09
CA ILE A 440 3.23 18.78 -15.01
C ILE A 440 4.73 18.51 -14.98
N THR A 441 5.43 18.84 -16.05
CA THR A 441 6.89 18.64 -16.16
C THR A 441 7.67 19.95 -16.14
N ASP A 442 6.99 21.07 -15.97
CA ASP A 442 7.54 22.42 -16.12
C ASP A 442 7.36 23.32 -14.88
N LEU A 443 7.33 22.71 -13.68
CA LEU A 443 7.24 23.44 -12.41
C LEU A 443 8.61 24.04 -11.99
N ASP A 444 9.26 24.72 -12.92
CA ASP A 444 10.57 25.34 -12.70
C ASP A 444 10.46 26.60 -11.83
N LEU A 445 11.28 26.67 -10.78
CA LEU A 445 11.33 27.79 -9.83
C LEU A 445 12.75 28.35 -9.71
N ALA A 446 12.84 29.67 -9.49
CA ALA A 446 14.12 30.36 -9.38
C ALA A 446 14.28 31.07 -8.02
N LEU A 447 15.31 30.70 -7.26
CA LEU A 447 15.60 31.31 -5.95
C LEU A 447 16.49 32.56 -6.09
N LEU A 448 16.23 33.55 -5.23
CA LEU A 448 17.03 34.77 -5.12
C LEU A 448 18.05 34.65 -3.99
N ARG A 449 19.27 35.14 -4.21
CA ARG A 449 20.22 35.36 -3.12
C ARG A 449 19.80 36.60 -2.32
N PRO A 450 19.93 36.60 -0.98
CA PRO A 450 19.54 37.74 -0.15
C PRO A 450 20.21 39.07 -0.54
N THR A 451 21.42 39.04 -1.10
CA THR A 451 22.16 40.21 -1.58
C THR A 451 21.60 40.83 -2.86
N ASP A 452 20.80 40.07 -3.63
CA ASP A 452 20.18 40.52 -4.88
C ASP A 452 18.77 41.11 -4.64
N ALA A 453 18.27 41.04 -3.40
CA ALA A 453 16.95 41.56 -3.03
C ALA A 453 16.89 43.10 -2.90
N THR A 454 18.00 43.80 -3.10
CA THR A 454 18.06 45.27 -3.04
C THR A 454 18.51 45.87 -4.37
N LEU A 455 17.54 46.30 -5.18
CA LEU A 455 17.56 47.52 -6.01
C LEU A 455 16.21 47.68 -6.73
N VAL A 456 15.13 47.91 -5.97
CA VAL A 456 13.99 48.66 -6.51
C VAL A 456 14.23 50.12 -6.12
N PRO A 457 14.45 51.05 -7.08
CA PRO A 457 14.55 52.45 -6.72
C PRO A 457 13.18 52.91 -6.22
N LEU A 458 13.15 53.45 -5.00
CA LEU A 458 12.05 54.28 -4.52
C LEU A 458 11.89 55.49 -5.47
N ILE A 459 11.03 55.36 -6.48
CA ILE A 459 10.55 56.52 -7.22
C ILE A 459 9.58 57.26 -6.30
N ARG A 460 10.07 58.34 -5.69
CA ARG A 460 9.21 59.41 -5.17
C ARG A 460 8.37 59.98 -6.31
N ARG A 461 7.05 60.00 -6.14
CA ARG A 461 6.21 61.15 -6.48
C ARG A 461 5.21 61.39 -5.38
#